data_AF-A0A7S3TPE1-F1
#
_entry.id   AF-A0A7S3TPE1-F1
#
_cell.length_a   1.000
_cell.length_b   1.000
_cell.length_c   1.000
_cell.angle_alpha   90.00
_cell.angle_beta   90.00
_cell.angle_gamma   90.00
#
_symmetry.space_group_name_H-M   'P 1'
#
loop_
_entity.id
_entity.type
_entity.pdbx_description
1 polymer ?
#
loop_
_entity_poly.entity_id
_entity_poly.type
_entity_poly.pdbx_seq_one_letter_code
_entity_poly.pdbx_strand_id
1 'polypeptide(L)'
;EVLVRRESYGEAATTRDQLLVLRRFQPQYQLAGLWKGNYPNHGEATIKIHYEGDTLVAVKVTGDEHVPAGETTFRADLTTPYQEPAAVEAVEEDLVGVRVEVVSVGSDGTSQQREVERYQGEGRIAARGFQHAHYVPGQLFLMDNDVIGFLWLQLGTFVVFNRVQDGPDEMIERRAVDA
;
A
#
# COMPACT_ATOMS: atom_id res chain seq x y z
N GLU A 1 2.01 -23.79 35.81
CA GLU A 1 2.93 -23.12 34.89
C GLU A 1 3.17 -24.00 33.68
N VAL A 2 2.65 -23.60 32.52
CA VAL A 2 2.97 -24.27 31.26
C VAL A 2 4.29 -23.68 30.79
N LEU A 3 5.40 -24.39 31.03
CA LEU A 3 6.71 -24.07 30.48
C LEU A 3 6.62 -24.12 28.95
N VAL A 4 6.54 -22.96 28.31
CA VAL A 4 6.68 -22.82 26.86
C VAL A 4 8.04 -23.41 26.51
N ARG A 5 8.04 -24.59 25.88
CA ARG A 5 9.27 -25.19 25.35
C ARG A 5 9.91 -24.16 24.44
N ARG A 6 11.22 -24.02 24.55
CA ARG A 6 12.07 -23.19 23.69
C ARG A 6 12.07 -23.82 22.28
N GLU A 7 10.92 -23.77 21.61
CA GLU A 7 10.75 -24.25 20.25
C GLU A 7 11.51 -23.35 19.30
N SER A 8 11.93 -23.94 18.19
CA SER A 8 13.03 -23.55 17.31
C SER A 8 12.87 -22.14 16.72
N TYR A 9 13.22 -21.09 17.47
CA TYR A 9 13.17 -19.69 17.00
C TYR A 9 13.91 -19.48 15.68
N GLY A 10 14.99 -20.24 15.43
CA GLY A 10 15.75 -20.17 14.18
C GLY A 10 14.98 -20.72 12.98
N GLU A 11 14.26 -21.83 13.16
CA GLU A 11 13.43 -22.41 12.10
C GLU A 11 12.19 -21.55 11.84
N ALA A 12 11.58 -20.99 12.89
CA ALA A 12 10.48 -20.03 12.77
C ALA A 12 10.92 -18.75 12.03
N ALA A 13 12.09 -18.19 12.35
CA ALA A 13 12.64 -17.04 11.64
C ALA A 13 12.93 -17.36 10.16
N THR A 14 13.55 -18.52 9.90
CA THR A 14 13.83 -18.97 8.53
C THR A 14 12.54 -19.17 7.73
N THR A 15 11.53 -19.78 8.35
CA THR A 15 10.22 -20.02 7.72
C THR A 15 9.49 -18.71 7.44
N ARG A 16 9.54 -17.75 8.38
CA ARG A 16 9.02 -16.39 8.17
C ARG A 16 9.71 -15.73 6.98
N ASP A 17 11.04 -15.75 6.95
CA ASP A 17 11.80 -15.10 5.89
C ASP A 17 11.52 -15.75 4.52
N GLN A 18 11.37 -17.09 4.48
CA GLN A 18 10.91 -17.82 3.29
C GLN A 18 9.47 -17.44 2.88
N LEU A 19 8.55 -17.29 3.84
CA LEU A 19 7.20 -16.82 3.57
C LEU A 19 7.19 -15.41 3.00
N LEU A 20 8.03 -14.49 3.48
CA LEU A 20 8.18 -13.15 2.91
C LEU A 20 8.70 -13.20 1.46
N VAL A 21 9.69 -14.06 1.20
CA VAL A 21 10.22 -14.31 -0.16
C VAL A 21 9.20 -15.01 -1.07
N LEU A 22 8.25 -15.76 -0.52
CA LEU A 22 7.16 -16.37 -1.29
C LEU A 22 6.01 -15.39 -1.52
N ARG A 23 5.77 -14.46 -0.58
CA ARG A 23 4.75 -13.41 -0.71
C ARG A 23 4.95 -12.58 -1.97
N ARG A 24 6.18 -12.20 -2.34
CA ARG A 24 6.44 -11.50 -3.63
C ARG A 24 5.95 -12.24 -4.89
N PHE A 25 5.70 -13.55 -4.82
CA PHE A 25 5.13 -14.33 -5.92
C PHE A 25 3.60 -14.47 -5.82
N GLN A 26 2.99 -14.18 -4.67
CA GLN A 26 1.54 -14.22 -4.55
C GLN A 26 0.92 -13.04 -5.33
N PRO A 27 -0.21 -13.25 -6.04
CA PRO A 27 -0.83 -12.24 -6.88
C PRO A 27 -1.09 -10.90 -6.18
N GLN A 28 -1.45 -10.91 -4.90
CA GLN A 28 -1.72 -9.70 -4.13
C GLN A 28 -0.46 -8.84 -3.85
N TYR A 29 0.75 -9.37 -4.03
CA TYR A 29 2.01 -8.60 -3.98
C TYR A 29 2.64 -8.45 -5.37
N GLN A 30 1.90 -8.74 -6.44
CA GLN A 30 2.29 -8.35 -7.79
C GLN A 30 1.82 -6.92 -8.07
N LEU A 31 2.16 -5.99 -7.17
CA LEU A 31 1.66 -4.62 -7.23
C LEU A 31 2.43 -3.76 -8.23
N ALA A 32 3.55 -4.25 -8.77
CA ALA A 32 4.26 -3.55 -9.82
C ALA A 32 3.35 -3.32 -11.04
N GLY A 33 3.45 -2.14 -11.66
CA GLY A 33 2.64 -1.76 -12.80
C GLY A 33 2.06 -0.35 -12.68
N LEU A 34 1.10 -0.04 -13.57
CA LEU A 34 0.41 1.24 -13.59
C LEU A 34 -0.88 1.20 -12.78
N TRP A 35 -1.12 2.27 -12.04
CA TRP A 35 -2.27 2.41 -11.17
C TRP A 35 -2.83 3.81 -11.26
N LYS A 36 -4.14 3.93 -11.06
CA LYS A 36 -4.89 5.15 -11.25
C LYS A 36 -5.69 5.47 -10.00
N GLY A 37 -5.44 6.64 -9.42
CA GLY A 37 -6.12 7.12 -8.22
C GLY A 37 -6.65 8.54 -8.40
N ASN A 38 -7.62 8.92 -7.58
CA ASN A 38 -8.16 10.27 -7.55
C ASN A 38 -7.74 10.96 -6.25
N TYR A 39 -6.82 11.92 -6.35
CA TYR A 39 -6.33 12.71 -5.23
C TYR A 39 -7.34 13.82 -4.92
N PRO A 40 -7.85 13.92 -3.66
CA PRO A 40 -8.72 15.02 -3.28
C PRO A 40 -8.10 16.37 -3.63
N ASN A 41 -8.88 17.26 -4.23
CA ASN A 41 -8.49 18.61 -4.69
C ASN A 41 -7.44 18.69 -5.82
N HIS A 42 -6.83 17.58 -6.23
CA HIS A 42 -5.84 17.53 -7.33
C HIS A 42 -6.30 16.70 -8.52
N GLY A 43 -7.37 15.93 -8.34
CA GLY A 43 -7.98 15.13 -9.38
C GLY A 43 -7.23 13.83 -9.63
N GLU A 44 -7.47 13.29 -10.81
CA GLU A 44 -6.96 12.00 -11.22
C GLU A 44 -5.45 12.03 -11.47
N ALA A 45 -4.75 11.01 -10.96
CA ALA A 45 -3.34 10.79 -11.24
C ALA A 45 -3.03 9.30 -11.46
N THR A 46 -2.15 9.05 -12.43
CA THR A 46 -1.53 7.75 -12.68
C THR A 46 -0.21 7.67 -11.91
N ILE A 47 0.03 6.54 -11.27
CA ILE A 47 1.27 6.19 -10.59
C ILE A 47 1.84 4.91 -11.21
N LYS A 48 3.16 4.77 -11.16
CA LYS A 48 3.86 3.53 -11.46
C LYS A 48 4.39 2.98 -10.15
N ILE A 49 4.05 1.72 -9.87
CA ILE A 49 4.56 1.01 -8.72
C ILE A 49 5.71 0.11 -9.17
N HIS A 50 6.79 0.13 -8.40
CA HIS A 50 7.92 -0.80 -8.49
C HIS A 50 8.41 -1.17 -7.09
N TYR A 51 9.36 -2.11 -7.03
CA TYR A 51 9.95 -2.58 -5.78
C TYR A 51 11.41 -2.19 -5.68
N GLU A 52 11.81 -1.70 -4.52
CA GLU A 52 13.19 -1.47 -4.10
C GLU A 52 13.47 -2.35 -2.88
N GLY A 53 14.00 -3.56 -3.11
CA GLY A 53 14.05 -4.59 -2.07
C GLY A 53 12.63 -5.00 -1.64
N ASP A 54 12.36 -4.93 -0.34
CA ASP A 54 11.03 -5.20 0.24
C ASP A 54 10.15 -3.94 0.35
N THR A 55 10.64 -2.80 -0.15
CA THR A 55 9.88 -1.54 -0.16
C THR A 55 9.14 -1.39 -1.47
N LEU A 56 7.82 -1.23 -1.40
CA LEU A 56 7.01 -0.78 -2.50
C LEU A 56 7.19 0.73 -2.69
N VAL A 57 7.46 1.17 -3.91
CA VAL A 57 7.64 2.59 -4.27
C VAL A 57 6.64 2.96 -5.35
N ALA A 58 5.82 3.99 -5.09
CA ALA A 58 4.86 4.54 -6.03
C ALA A 58 5.33 5.91 -6.54
N VAL A 59 5.60 5.99 -7.84
CA VAL A 59 6.06 7.21 -8.52
C VAL A 59 4.92 7.82 -9.33
N LYS A 60 4.69 9.13 -9.23
CA LYS A 60 3.69 9.80 -10.08
C LYS A 60 4.13 9.76 -11.54
N VAL A 61 3.32 9.13 -12.39
CA VAL A 61 3.45 9.25 -13.86
C VAL A 61 2.84 10.56 -14.31
N THR A 62 1.67 10.89 -13.77
CA THR A 62 1.05 12.22 -13.91
C THR A 62 1.05 12.91 -12.56
N GLY A 63 1.78 14.00 -12.44
CA GLY A 63 1.89 14.78 -11.20
C GLY A 63 0.95 15.96 -11.12
N ASP A 64 1.02 16.65 -9.99
CA ASP A 64 0.37 17.93 -9.74
C ASP A 64 1.40 18.97 -9.26
N GLU A 65 0.95 20.17 -8.89
CA GLU A 65 1.83 21.25 -8.44
C GLU A 65 2.48 21.02 -7.06
N HIS A 66 2.00 20.04 -6.29
CA HIS A 66 2.55 19.66 -4.99
C HIS A 66 3.45 18.44 -5.11
N VAL A 67 3.10 17.43 -5.89
CA VAL A 67 3.98 16.29 -6.19
C VAL A 67 4.05 16.11 -7.71
N PRO A 68 5.14 16.55 -8.36
CA PRO A 68 5.24 16.53 -9.81
C PRO A 68 5.47 15.11 -10.36
N ALA A 69 5.33 14.97 -11.68
CA ALA A 69 5.62 13.71 -12.37
C ALA A 69 7.10 13.32 -12.19
N GLY A 70 7.37 12.04 -12.00
CA GLY A 70 8.68 11.49 -11.70
C GLY A 70 9.01 11.42 -10.20
N GLU A 71 8.25 12.10 -9.35
CA GLU A 71 8.46 12.05 -7.90
C GLU A 71 7.70 10.89 -7.24
N THR A 72 8.30 10.34 -6.19
CA THR A 72 7.64 9.34 -5.34
C THR A 72 6.50 9.99 -4.57
N THR A 73 5.28 9.46 -4.73
CA THR A 73 4.10 9.93 -3.99
C THR A 73 3.92 9.19 -2.67
N PHE A 74 4.31 7.92 -2.60
CA PHE A 74 4.37 7.16 -1.36
C PHE A 74 5.28 5.95 -1.49
N ARG A 75 5.70 5.41 -0.34
CA ARG A 75 6.39 4.13 -0.22
C ARG A 75 5.82 3.32 0.93
N ALA A 76 5.94 2.00 0.89
CA ALA A 76 5.47 1.12 1.96
C ALA A 76 6.42 -0.06 2.17
N ASP A 77 6.67 -0.40 3.43
CA ASP A 77 7.46 -1.57 3.82
C ASP A 77 6.51 -2.79 3.91
N LEU A 78 6.76 -3.80 3.07
CA LEU A 78 5.91 -4.99 3.00
C LEU A 78 6.43 -6.17 3.85
N THR A 79 7.49 -5.97 4.64
CA THR A 79 8.09 -7.02 5.47
C THR A 79 7.17 -7.46 6.60
N THR A 80 6.43 -6.53 7.19
CA THR A 80 5.61 -6.77 8.38
C THR A 80 4.23 -6.16 8.19
N PRO A 81 3.16 -6.98 8.14
CA PRO A 81 1.80 -6.46 8.16
C PRO A 81 1.57 -5.60 9.40
N TYR A 82 0.92 -4.46 9.22
CA TYR A 82 0.48 -3.59 10.30
C TYR A 82 -0.56 -4.33 11.15
N GLN A 83 -0.22 -4.50 12.43
CA GLN A 83 -1.15 -4.98 13.44
C GLN A 83 -1.73 -3.77 14.17
N GLU A 84 -3.06 -3.72 14.31
CA GLU A 84 -3.66 -2.76 15.23
C GLU A 84 -3.10 -3.02 16.63
N PRO A 85 -2.72 -1.97 17.38
CA PRO A 85 -2.36 -2.15 18.78
C PRO A 85 -3.53 -2.87 19.46
N ALA A 86 -3.27 -4.04 20.04
CA ALA A 86 -4.26 -4.73 20.87
C ALA A 86 -4.74 -3.72 21.90
N ALA A 87 -6.06 -3.46 21.92
CA ALA A 87 -6.69 -2.38 22.68
C ALA A 87 -5.99 -2.14 24.02
N VAL A 88 -5.09 -1.16 24.03
CA VAL A 88 -4.47 -0.71 25.27
C VAL A 88 -5.55 0.07 26.00
N GLU A 89 -5.84 -0.35 27.22
CA GLU A 89 -6.74 0.37 28.10
C GLU A 89 -6.34 1.85 28.12
N ALA A 90 -7.34 2.70 27.98
CA ALA A 90 -7.22 4.12 27.73
C ALA A 90 -6.18 4.83 28.62
N VAL A 91 -5.14 5.38 27.97
CA VAL A 91 -4.35 6.58 28.30
C VAL A 91 -3.42 6.78 27.08
N GLU A 92 -3.36 7.89 26.35
CA GLU A 92 -3.28 9.31 26.71
C GLU A 92 -4.02 10.20 25.67
N GLU A 93 -4.40 11.40 26.10
CA GLU A 93 -5.36 12.35 25.48
C GLU A 93 -5.02 12.96 24.09
N ASP A 94 -4.02 12.50 23.32
CA ASP A 94 -3.59 13.21 22.10
C ASP A 94 -3.49 12.37 20.81
N LEU A 95 -3.84 11.07 20.83
CA LEU A 95 -3.86 10.25 19.62
C LEU A 95 -5.28 10.06 19.09
N VAL A 96 -5.73 11.02 18.28
CA VAL A 96 -6.85 10.79 17.35
C VAL A 96 -6.36 9.79 16.29
N GLY A 97 -6.42 8.50 16.61
CA GLY A 97 -6.11 7.43 15.66
C GLY A 97 -7.15 7.41 14.55
N VAL A 98 -6.73 7.61 13.30
CA VAL A 98 -7.62 7.41 12.14
C VAL A 98 -7.85 5.91 11.96
N ARG A 99 -9.07 5.44 12.23
CA ARG A 99 -9.48 4.06 11.95
C ARG A 99 -10.15 3.99 10.57
N VAL A 100 -9.57 3.20 9.67
CA VAL A 100 -10.15 2.93 8.34
C VAL A 100 -10.75 1.53 8.36
N GLU A 101 -12.07 1.44 8.16
CA GLU A 101 -12.78 0.18 7.96
C GLU A 101 -13.02 -0.03 6.46
N VAL A 102 -12.54 -1.15 5.93
CA VAL A 102 -12.85 -1.55 4.55
C VAL A 102 -14.12 -2.39 4.57
N VAL A 103 -15.13 -1.92 3.85
CA VAL A 103 -16.44 -2.54 3.77
C VAL A 103 -16.72 -2.93 2.33
N SER A 104 -17.10 -4.18 2.12
CA SER A 104 -17.66 -4.65 0.85
C SER A 104 -19.15 -4.35 0.84
N VAL A 105 -19.63 -3.72 -0.24
CA VAL A 105 -21.05 -3.40 -0.43
C VAL A 105 -21.62 -4.36 -1.49
N GLY A 106 -22.51 -5.24 -1.05
CA GLY A 106 -23.26 -6.14 -1.92
C GLY A 106 -24.25 -5.39 -2.80
N SER A 107 -24.69 -6.01 -3.89
CA SER A 107 -25.71 -5.45 -4.79
C SER A 107 -27.07 -5.25 -4.12
N ASP A 108 -27.30 -5.92 -3.00
CA ASP A 108 -28.47 -5.79 -2.13
C ASP A 108 -28.32 -4.70 -1.06
N GLY A 109 -27.24 -3.93 -1.08
CA GLY A 109 -26.93 -2.89 -0.10
C GLY A 109 -26.41 -3.43 1.23
N THR A 110 -26.20 -4.74 1.35
CA THR A 110 -25.57 -5.31 2.54
C THR A 110 -24.10 -4.92 2.59
N SER A 111 -23.65 -4.50 3.77
CA SER A 111 -22.28 -4.07 4.02
C SER A 111 -21.60 -5.12 4.89
N GLN A 112 -20.53 -5.74 4.40
CA GLN A 112 -19.73 -6.69 5.17
C GLN A 112 -18.32 -6.14 5.35
N GLN A 113 -17.89 -6.03 6.61
CA GLN A 113 -16.52 -5.63 6.95
C GLN A 113 -15.56 -6.69 6.42
N ARG A 114 -14.56 -6.25 5.65
CA ARG A 114 -13.51 -7.10 5.12
C ARG A 114 -12.22 -6.78 5.86
N GLU A 115 -11.61 -7.81 6.43
CA GLU A 115 -10.24 -7.68 6.93
C GLU A 115 -9.29 -7.58 5.74
N VAL A 116 -8.53 -6.49 5.69
CA VAL A 116 -7.55 -6.23 4.64
C VAL A 116 -6.16 -6.16 5.23
N GLU A 117 -5.18 -6.67 4.48
CA GLU A 117 -3.79 -6.53 4.88
C GLU A 117 -3.37 -5.06 4.79
N ARG A 118 -2.64 -4.61 5.82
CA ARG A 118 -2.19 -3.23 5.96
C ARG A 118 -0.69 -3.21 6.14
N TYR A 119 -0.03 -2.17 5.67
CA TYR A 119 1.42 -2.01 5.78
C TYR A 119 1.77 -0.59 6.16
N GLN A 120 2.83 -0.43 6.95
CA GLN A 120 3.35 0.90 7.23
C GLN A 120 3.96 1.50 5.97
N GLY A 121 3.73 2.79 5.79
CA GLY A 121 4.31 3.52 4.68
C GLY A 121 4.54 4.98 5.02
N GLU A 122 5.05 5.69 4.03
CA GLU A 122 5.29 7.12 4.13
C GLU A 122 4.81 7.78 2.84
N GLY A 123 3.99 8.81 2.99
CA GLY A 123 3.47 9.60 1.89
C GLY A 123 4.31 10.85 1.68
N ARG A 124 4.60 11.20 0.44
CA ARG A 124 5.27 12.46 0.09
C ARG A 124 4.26 13.60 0.07
N ILE A 125 4.59 14.69 0.75
CA ILE A 125 3.81 15.95 0.70
C ILE A 125 4.76 17.12 0.44
N ALA A 126 4.23 18.19 -0.16
CA ALA A 126 4.95 19.44 -0.34
C ALA A 126 3.96 20.59 -0.49
N ALA A 127 4.44 21.82 -0.31
CA ALA A 127 3.70 23.01 -0.73
C ALA A 127 3.78 23.20 -2.25
N ARG A 128 2.90 24.04 -2.79
CA ARG A 128 2.85 24.38 -4.22
C ARG A 128 4.24 24.71 -4.78
N GLY A 129 4.55 24.15 -5.96
CA GLY A 129 5.87 24.21 -6.56
C GLY A 129 6.87 23.23 -5.96
N PHE A 130 6.39 22.12 -5.38
CA PHE A 130 7.18 21.09 -4.69
C PHE A 130 8.12 21.63 -3.60
N GLN A 131 7.69 22.68 -2.90
CA GLN A 131 8.50 23.32 -1.87
C GLN A 131 8.38 22.60 -0.53
N HIS A 132 9.48 22.54 0.22
CA HIS A 132 9.55 21.87 1.53
C HIS A 132 9.07 20.41 1.48
N ALA A 133 9.40 19.70 0.40
CA ALA A 133 8.95 18.35 0.19
C ALA A 133 9.54 17.39 1.23
N HIS A 134 8.68 16.67 1.95
CA HIS A 134 9.06 15.73 2.99
C HIS A 134 8.09 14.55 3.06
N TYR A 135 8.47 13.52 3.79
CA TYR A 135 7.66 12.34 4.01
C TYR A 135 6.88 12.46 5.32
N VAL A 136 5.64 11.98 5.31
CA VAL A 136 4.77 11.89 6.47
C VAL A 136 4.32 10.44 6.66
N PRO A 137 4.05 10.01 7.90
CA PRO A 137 3.53 8.67 8.15
C PRO A 137 2.27 8.39 7.33
N GLY A 138 2.20 7.18 6.78
CA GLY A 138 1.09 6.71 6.00
C GLY A 138 0.86 5.21 6.15
N GLN A 139 -0.19 4.71 5.52
CA GLN A 139 -0.58 3.32 5.59
C GLN A 139 -1.11 2.83 4.25
N LEU A 140 -0.54 1.72 3.77
CA LEU A 140 -0.99 1.02 2.57
C LEU A 140 -2.02 -0.04 2.97
N PHE A 141 -3.08 -0.17 2.17
CA PHE A 141 -4.17 -1.13 2.31
C PHE A 141 -4.24 -1.98 1.04
N LEU A 142 -4.12 -3.29 1.17
CA LEU A 142 -4.31 -4.24 0.07
C LEU A 142 -5.76 -4.72 0.10
N MET A 143 -6.60 -4.10 -0.73
CA MET A 143 -8.04 -4.40 -0.74
C MET A 143 -8.36 -5.58 -1.64
N ASP A 144 -7.82 -5.59 -2.85
CA ASP A 144 -7.99 -6.64 -3.84
C ASP A 144 -6.77 -6.73 -4.78
N ASN A 145 -6.79 -7.66 -5.73
CA ASN A 145 -5.68 -7.87 -6.68
C ASN A 145 -5.38 -6.62 -7.53
N ASP A 146 -6.42 -5.85 -7.83
CA ASP A 146 -6.38 -4.66 -8.70
C ASP A 146 -6.83 -3.38 -7.97
N VAL A 147 -6.97 -3.44 -6.64
CA VAL A 147 -7.40 -2.29 -5.83
C VAL A 147 -6.54 -2.18 -4.57
N ILE A 148 -5.86 -1.05 -4.44
CA ILE A 148 -5.10 -0.70 -3.23
C ILE A 148 -5.54 0.67 -2.71
N GLY A 149 -5.30 0.95 -1.43
CA GLY A 149 -5.52 2.26 -0.85
C GLY A 149 -4.28 2.77 -0.12
N PHE A 150 -4.04 4.07 -0.14
CA PHE A 150 -3.00 4.69 0.68
C PHE A 150 -3.58 5.85 1.51
N LEU A 151 -3.29 5.83 2.81
CA LEU A 151 -3.67 6.86 3.77
C LEU A 151 -2.46 7.72 4.13
N TRP A 152 -2.54 9.03 3.94
CA TRP A 152 -1.61 10.00 4.53
C TRP A 152 -2.14 10.38 5.91
N LEU A 153 -1.54 9.84 6.98
CA LEU A 153 -2.10 9.92 8.34
C LEU A 153 -2.26 11.36 8.82
N GLN A 154 -1.23 12.19 8.64
CA GLN A 154 -1.27 13.60 9.08
C GLN A 154 -2.30 14.44 8.33
N LEU A 155 -2.64 14.07 7.09
CA LEU A 155 -3.61 14.79 6.26
C LEU A 155 -5.02 14.18 6.35
N GLY A 156 -5.19 13.02 6.99
CA GLY A 156 -6.44 12.25 6.95
C GLY A 156 -6.90 11.92 5.52
N THR A 157 -5.99 11.96 4.55
CA THR A 157 -6.32 11.83 3.13
C THR A 157 -6.15 10.39 2.70
N PHE A 158 -7.24 9.78 2.22
CA PHE A 158 -7.24 8.42 1.72
C PHE A 158 -7.47 8.40 0.21
N VAL A 159 -6.55 7.77 -0.54
CA VAL A 159 -6.66 7.62 -1.99
C VAL A 159 -6.72 6.14 -2.34
N VAL A 160 -7.76 5.77 -3.09
CA VAL A 160 -7.91 4.44 -3.68
C VAL A 160 -7.31 4.45 -5.07
N PHE A 161 -6.51 3.44 -5.38
CA PHE A 161 -5.88 3.23 -6.67
C PHE A 161 -6.40 1.93 -7.28
N ASN A 162 -6.79 2.01 -8.55
CA ASN A 162 -7.19 0.86 -9.37
C ASN A 162 -6.07 0.54 -10.36
N ARG A 163 -5.76 -0.73 -10.56
CA ARG A 163 -4.78 -1.16 -11.55
C ARG A 163 -5.26 -0.76 -12.94
N VAL A 164 -4.37 -0.15 -13.71
CA VAL A 164 -4.61 0.07 -15.15
C VAL A 164 -4.32 -1.25 -15.84
N GLN A 165 -5.33 -1.84 -16.48
CA GLN A 165 -5.09 -3.01 -17.32
C GLN A 165 -4.38 -2.56 -18.58
N ASP A 166 -3.28 -3.22 -18.92
CA ASP A 166 -2.63 -3.02 -20.21
C ASP A 166 -3.64 -3.43 -21.30
N GLY A 167 -3.90 -2.51 -22.22
CA GLY A 167 -4.64 -2.85 -23.43
C GLY A 167 -3.89 -3.94 -24.22
N PRO A 168 -4.54 -4.55 -25.23
CA PRO A 168 -3.94 -5.65 -26.02
C PRO A 168 -2.62 -5.31 -26.74
N ASP A 169 -2.14 -4.07 -26.68
CA ASP A 169 -0.94 -3.60 -27.37
C ASP A 169 0.38 -4.10 -26.74
N GLU A 170 0.44 -4.48 -25.46
CA GLU A 170 1.65 -5.07 -24.87
C GLU A 170 1.77 -6.60 -25.09
N MET A 171 0.72 -7.26 -25.58
CA MET A 171 0.79 -8.69 -25.97
C MET A 171 1.67 -8.91 -27.22
N ILE A 172 2.00 -7.84 -27.96
CA ILE A 172 2.83 -7.92 -29.17
C ILE A 172 4.32 -8.03 -28.84
N GLU A 173 4.81 -7.38 -27.77
CA GLU A 173 6.24 -7.46 -27.42
C GLU A 173 6.63 -8.80 -26.81
N ARG A 174 5.72 -9.47 -26.08
CA ARG A 174 6.00 -10.82 -25.53
C ARG A 174 6.07 -11.91 -26.61
N ARG A 175 5.49 -11.69 -27.80
CA ARG A 175 5.58 -12.64 -28.92
C ARG A 175 6.80 -12.41 -29.81
N ALA A 176 7.48 -11.27 -29.70
CA ALA A 176 8.66 -10.96 -30.51
C ALA A 176 9.97 -11.46 -29.88
N VAL A 177 9.97 -11.84 -28.60
CA VAL A 177 11.15 -12.39 -27.90
C VAL A 177 11.22 -13.92 -28.02
N ASP A 178 10.10 -14.58 -28.34
CA ASP A 178 10.00 -16.04 -28.50
C ASP A 178 9.84 -16.50 -29.97
N ALA A 179 10.16 -15.63 -30.94
CA ALA A 179 10.11 -15.93 -32.38
C ALA A 179 11.50 -15.97 -33.03
#